data_AF-A0A840MYG3-F1
#
_entry.id   AF-A0A840MYG3-F1
#
_cell.length_a   1.000
_cell.length_b   1.000
_cell.length_c   1.000
_cell.angle_alpha   90.00
_cell.angle_beta   90.00
_cell.angle_gamma   90.00
#
_symmetry.space_group_name_H-M   'P 1'
#
loop_
_entity.id
_entity.type
_entity.pdbx_description
1 polymer ?
#
loop_
_entity_poly.entity_id
_entity_poly.type
_entity_poly.pdbx_seq_one_letter_code
_entity_poly.pdbx_strand_id
1 'polypeptide(L)'
;MITLPRKAAKKLTLLRIETEDAGALVNSTMQRISSVKRAISSNPPDLADLEHELARLQGNAADHQTKHNAMVQLLTQITTGWLPTLKPDSVLVDIEQPAEFVPRKDEPVAAAILRLRNEIASLDDELRRANRAVPTRACRREAAKRYVDDLVLRSPPKVASSKYGKFSVDFTDAGSFTVKANVAAALAFLEPEKFLKRLYALIDDAPEPELALTATDKAARVAAIRSEMLKLEVLEEAAIEFAAYEQIQITRRPFANPLAVLSCTLRSKQATAA
;
A
#
# COMPACT_ATOMS: atom_id res chain seq x y z
N MET A 1 1.03 -12.00 20.87
CA MET A 1 0.75 -12.67 19.58
C MET A 1 -0.70 -12.37 19.24
N ILE A 2 -0.99 -11.86 18.05
CA ILE A 2 -2.35 -11.47 17.67
C ILE A 2 -3.14 -12.73 17.34
N THR A 3 -4.30 -12.88 17.97
CA THR A 3 -5.19 -14.03 17.76
C THR A 3 -6.06 -13.75 16.54
N LEU A 4 -6.01 -14.65 15.55
CA LEU A 4 -6.91 -14.59 14.40
C LEU A 4 -8.32 -15.08 14.81
N PRO A 5 -9.38 -14.44 14.33
CA PRO A 5 -10.73 -14.96 14.52
C PRO A 5 -10.92 -16.26 13.72
N ARG A 6 -11.93 -17.05 14.09
CA ARG A 6 -12.04 -18.46 13.66
C ARG A 6 -12.13 -18.60 12.13
N LYS A 7 -12.91 -17.75 11.44
CA LYS A 7 -13.02 -17.85 9.97
C LYS A 7 -11.71 -17.44 9.31
N ALA A 8 -11.09 -16.34 9.74
CA ALA A 8 -9.77 -15.91 9.25
C ALA A 8 -8.68 -16.98 9.45
N ALA A 9 -8.63 -17.62 10.61
CA ALA A 9 -7.69 -18.70 10.90
C ALA A 9 -7.90 -19.91 9.96
N LYS A 10 -9.16 -20.32 9.75
CA LYS A 10 -9.50 -21.38 8.79
C LYS A 10 -9.06 -21.01 7.38
N LYS A 11 -9.32 -19.77 6.94
CA LYS A 11 -8.97 -19.29 5.61
C LYS A 11 -7.45 -19.22 5.40
N LEU A 12 -6.70 -18.79 6.39
CA LEU A 12 -5.24 -18.82 6.36
C LEU A 12 -4.70 -20.26 6.23
N THR A 13 -5.29 -21.22 6.93
CA THR A 13 -4.93 -22.64 6.78
C THR A 13 -5.23 -23.15 5.38
N LEU A 14 -6.40 -22.83 4.82
CA LEU A 14 -6.75 -23.19 3.44
C LEU A 14 -5.75 -22.61 2.43
N LEU A 15 -5.39 -21.33 2.56
CA LEU A 15 -4.38 -20.70 1.70
C LEU A 15 -3.01 -21.41 1.75
N ARG A 16 -2.60 -21.93 2.91
CA ARG A 16 -1.37 -22.73 3.03
C ARG A 16 -1.48 -24.03 2.24
N ILE A 17 -2.57 -24.78 2.44
CA ILE A 17 -2.83 -26.03 1.72
C ILE A 17 -2.85 -25.78 0.21
N GLU A 18 -3.61 -24.78 -0.25
CA GLU A 18 -3.68 -24.46 -1.68
C GLU A 18 -2.29 -24.08 -2.24
N THR A 19 -1.43 -23.42 -1.45
CA THR A 19 -0.06 -23.04 -1.87
C THR A 19 0.83 -24.27 -2.02
N GLU A 20 0.73 -25.23 -1.10
CA GLU A 20 1.43 -26.52 -1.14
C GLU A 20 0.97 -27.34 -2.35
N ASP A 21 -0.34 -27.41 -2.59
CA ASP A 21 -0.94 -28.10 -3.75
C ASP A 21 -0.46 -27.49 -5.07
N ALA A 22 -0.41 -26.16 -5.17
CA ALA A 22 0.12 -25.47 -6.34
C ALA A 22 1.61 -25.80 -6.57
N GLY A 23 2.40 -25.90 -5.50
CA GLY A 23 3.80 -26.32 -5.58
C GLY A 23 3.97 -27.77 -6.03
N ALA A 24 3.13 -28.68 -5.52
CA ALA A 24 3.12 -30.08 -5.94
C ALA A 24 2.78 -30.22 -7.43
N LEU A 25 1.84 -29.43 -7.93
CA LEU A 25 1.45 -29.42 -9.34
C LEU A 25 2.57 -28.91 -10.27
N VAL A 26 3.30 -27.87 -9.86
CA VAL A 26 4.52 -27.40 -10.55
C VAL A 26 5.55 -28.53 -10.64
N ASN A 27 5.86 -29.17 -9.50
CA ASN A 27 6.86 -30.24 -9.43
C ASN A 27 6.47 -31.45 -10.30
N SER A 28 5.22 -31.88 -10.23
CA SER A 28 4.67 -32.95 -11.07
C SER A 28 4.79 -32.63 -12.56
N THR A 29 4.43 -31.41 -12.97
CA THR A 29 4.50 -30.97 -14.36
C THR A 29 5.95 -30.96 -14.85
N MET A 30 6.88 -30.45 -14.04
CA MET A 30 8.32 -30.40 -14.37
C MET A 30 8.96 -31.79 -14.48
N GLN A 31 8.54 -32.74 -13.63
CA GLN A 31 8.96 -34.14 -13.74
C GLN A 31 8.47 -34.77 -15.05
N ARG A 32 7.20 -34.51 -15.44
CA ARG A 32 6.65 -35.00 -16.70
C ARG A 32 7.33 -34.39 -17.91
N ILE A 33 7.61 -33.08 -17.90
CA ILE A 33 8.43 -32.41 -18.92
C ILE A 33 9.79 -33.11 -19.07
N SER A 34 10.46 -33.39 -17.95
CA SER A 34 11.78 -34.06 -17.96
C SER A 34 11.70 -35.49 -18.51
N SER A 35 10.63 -36.21 -18.21
CA SER A 35 10.37 -37.56 -18.73
C SER A 35 10.12 -37.54 -20.25
N VAL A 36 9.28 -36.63 -20.74
CA VAL A 36 8.99 -36.47 -22.18
C VAL A 36 10.25 -36.06 -22.94
N LYS A 37 11.05 -35.11 -22.43
CA LYS A 37 12.34 -34.74 -23.02
C LYS A 37 13.29 -35.92 -23.14
N ARG A 38 13.34 -36.80 -22.14
CA ARG A 38 14.15 -38.02 -22.18
C ARG A 38 13.63 -39.00 -23.23
N ALA A 39 12.32 -39.17 -23.35
CA ALA A 39 11.73 -40.00 -24.40
C ALA A 39 12.08 -39.46 -25.81
N ILE A 40 11.92 -38.15 -26.05
CA ILE A 40 12.31 -37.48 -27.30
C ILE A 40 13.79 -37.74 -27.64
N SER A 41 14.69 -37.69 -26.65
CA SER A 41 16.13 -37.92 -26.88
C SER A 41 16.48 -39.34 -27.37
N SER A 42 15.56 -40.31 -27.20
CA SER A 42 15.71 -41.67 -27.71
C SER A 42 15.25 -41.85 -29.17
N ASN A 43 14.81 -40.77 -29.82
CA ASN A 43 14.28 -40.74 -31.19
C ASN A 43 13.18 -41.79 -31.44
N PRO A 44 12.07 -41.73 -30.70
CA PRO A 44 11.02 -42.72 -30.79
C PRO A 44 10.15 -42.48 -32.05
N PRO A 45 9.41 -43.50 -32.52
CA PRO A 45 8.60 -43.40 -33.74
C PRO A 45 7.45 -42.37 -33.63
N ASP A 46 7.06 -41.97 -32.42
CA ASP A 46 5.99 -41.02 -32.08
C ASP A 46 6.52 -39.61 -31.73
N LEU A 47 7.66 -39.21 -32.30
CA LEU A 47 8.35 -37.95 -31.98
C LEU A 47 7.44 -36.71 -32.02
N ALA A 48 6.62 -36.56 -33.06
CA ALA A 48 5.75 -35.40 -33.23
C ALA A 48 4.71 -35.26 -32.09
N ASP A 49 4.14 -36.39 -31.63
CA ASP A 49 3.17 -36.39 -30.55
C ASP A 49 3.82 -35.99 -29.21
N LEU A 50 5.05 -36.45 -28.97
CA LEU A 50 5.83 -36.07 -27.80
C LEU A 50 6.23 -34.58 -27.81
N GLU A 51 6.55 -34.03 -28.98
CA GLU A 51 6.84 -32.59 -29.14
C GLU A 51 5.59 -31.74 -28.85
N HIS A 52 4.43 -32.15 -29.34
CA HIS A 52 3.15 -31.51 -29.04
C HIS A 52 2.82 -31.56 -27.54
N GLU A 53 2.97 -32.73 -26.91
CA GLU A 53 2.77 -32.89 -25.46
C GLU A 53 3.76 -32.04 -24.66
N LEU A 54 5.02 -31.95 -25.09
CA LEU A 54 6.02 -31.10 -24.45
C LEU A 54 5.61 -29.62 -24.49
N ALA A 55 5.18 -29.12 -25.65
CA ALA A 55 4.73 -27.74 -25.82
C ALA A 55 3.52 -27.44 -24.91
N ARG A 56 2.55 -28.36 -24.85
CA ARG A 56 1.38 -28.26 -23.96
C ARG A 56 1.79 -28.21 -22.48
N LEU A 57 2.69 -29.11 -22.05
CA LEU A 57 3.17 -29.14 -20.67
C LEU A 57 3.96 -27.89 -20.30
N GLN A 58 4.75 -27.34 -21.23
CA GLN A 58 5.48 -26.09 -21.01
C GLN A 58 4.53 -24.90 -20.80
N GLY A 59 3.45 -24.80 -21.57
CA GLY A 59 2.39 -23.81 -21.34
C GLY A 59 1.78 -23.95 -19.94
N ASN A 60 1.34 -25.16 -19.59
CA ASN A 60 0.77 -25.44 -18.27
C ASN A 60 1.76 -25.15 -17.12
N ALA A 61 3.04 -25.46 -17.30
CA ALA A 61 4.05 -25.20 -16.28
C ALA A 61 4.20 -23.70 -15.99
N ALA A 62 4.15 -22.84 -17.01
CA ALA A 62 4.19 -21.39 -16.83
C ALA A 62 2.97 -20.88 -16.03
N ASP A 63 1.78 -21.41 -16.31
CA ASP A 63 0.56 -21.06 -15.59
C ASP A 63 0.60 -21.53 -14.13
N HIS A 64 1.00 -22.79 -13.90
CA HIS A 64 1.16 -23.36 -12.56
C HIS A 64 2.20 -22.59 -11.73
N GLN A 65 3.33 -22.22 -12.35
CA GLN A 65 4.37 -21.43 -11.68
C GLN A 65 3.86 -20.03 -11.32
N THR A 66 3.13 -19.38 -12.23
CA THR A 66 2.53 -18.06 -11.97
C THR A 66 1.56 -18.11 -10.80
N LYS A 67 0.69 -19.12 -10.76
CA LYS A 67 -0.24 -19.35 -9.64
C LYS A 67 0.51 -19.60 -8.33
N HIS A 68 1.46 -20.54 -8.32
CA HIS A 68 2.24 -20.85 -7.12
C HIS A 68 3.00 -19.63 -6.59
N ASN A 69 3.67 -18.88 -7.46
CA ASN A 69 4.40 -17.67 -7.08
C ASN A 69 3.47 -16.62 -6.45
N ALA A 70 2.29 -16.39 -7.05
CA ALA A 70 1.34 -15.43 -6.52
C ALA A 70 0.84 -15.83 -5.12
N MET A 71 0.61 -17.12 -4.89
CA MET A 71 0.15 -17.64 -3.61
C MET A 71 1.23 -17.62 -2.53
N VAL A 72 2.47 -17.98 -2.88
CA VAL A 72 3.62 -17.83 -1.96
C VAL A 72 3.79 -16.37 -1.55
N GLN A 73 3.77 -15.44 -2.52
CA GLN A 73 3.89 -14.01 -2.24
C GLN A 73 2.77 -13.52 -1.30
N LEU A 74 1.52 -13.89 -1.58
CA LEU A 74 0.38 -13.53 -0.74
C LEU A 74 0.51 -14.11 0.68
N LEU A 75 0.87 -15.38 0.81
CA LEU A 75 1.06 -16.02 2.10
C LEU A 75 2.19 -15.36 2.90
N THR A 76 3.33 -15.05 2.26
CA THR A 76 4.46 -14.32 2.87
C THR A 76 4.04 -12.92 3.29
N GLN A 77 3.30 -12.20 2.44
CA GLN A 77 2.77 -10.88 2.76
C GLN A 77 1.87 -10.93 4.00
N ILE A 78 0.99 -11.92 4.13
CA ILE A 78 0.10 -12.05 5.29
C ILE A 78 0.88 -12.43 6.55
N THR A 79 1.68 -13.50 6.48
CA THR A 79 2.28 -14.16 7.65
C THR A 79 3.54 -13.48 8.16
N THR A 80 4.42 -13.04 7.27
CA THR A 80 5.71 -12.43 7.61
C THR A 80 5.65 -10.90 7.52
N GLY A 81 4.82 -10.36 6.63
CA GLY A 81 4.69 -8.92 6.43
C GLY A 81 3.65 -8.29 7.37
N TRP A 82 2.38 -8.56 7.13
CA TRP A 82 1.27 -7.83 7.72
C TRP A 82 1.00 -8.22 9.18
N LEU A 83 0.85 -9.51 9.49
CA LEU A 83 0.53 -9.94 10.87
C LEU A 83 1.53 -9.41 11.92
N PRO A 84 2.86 -9.41 11.68
CA PRO A 84 3.82 -8.86 12.65
C PRO A 84 3.78 -7.33 12.79
N THR A 85 3.26 -6.60 11.79
CA THR A 85 3.17 -5.12 11.83
C THR A 85 1.97 -4.60 12.61
N LEU A 86 1.00 -5.46 12.90
CA LEU A 86 -0.18 -5.08 13.68
C LEU A 86 0.22 -4.78 15.13
N LYS A 87 -0.38 -3.75 15.71
CA LYS A 87 -0.10 -3.35 17.10
C LYS A 87 -0.56 -4.44 18.09
N PRO A 88 0.11 -4.62 19.24
CA PRO A 88 -0.26 -5.66 20.21
C PRO A 88 -1.71 -5.60 20.73
N ASP A 89 -2.34 -4.44 20.68
CA ASP A 89 -3.73 -4.17 21.11
C ASP A 89 -4.77 -4.27 19.97
N SER A 90 -4.33 -4.63 18.77
CA SER A 90 -5.17 -4.85 17.60
C SER A 90 -6.09 -6.06 17.79
N VAL A 91 -7.39 -5.86 17.61
CA VAL A 91 -8.38 -6.96 17.64
C VAL A 91 -8.89 -7.19 16.22
N LEU A 92 -8.69 -8.39 15.69
CA LEU A 92 -9.25 -8.81 14.40
C LEU A 92 -10.59 -9.49 14.64
N VAL A 93 -11.61 -9.05 13.90
CA VAL A 93 -12.98 -9.60 13.98
C VAL A 93 -13.39 -10.11 12.61
N ASP A 94 -14.02 -11.27 12.58
CA ASP A 94 -14.60 -11.83 11.34
C ASP A 94 -15.64 -10.84 10.77
N ILE A 95 -15.69 -10.69 9.45
CA ILE A 95 -16.80 -9.97 8.81
C ILE A 95 -18.06 -10.81 8.99
N GLU A 96 -19.08 -10.24 9.62
CA GLU A 96 -20.32 -10.95 10.00
C GLU A 96 -21.11 -11.38 8.76
N GLN A 97 -21.28 -10.47 7.80
CA GLN A 97 -21.96 -10.70 6.53
C GLN A 97 -20.92 -10.77 5.40
N PRO A 98 -20.56 -11.96 4.91
CA PRO A 98 -19.69 -12.07 3.74
C PRO A 98 -20.37 -11.36 2.56
N ALA A 99 -19.58 -10.64 1.76
CA ALA A 99 -20.11 -9.97 0.57
C ALA A 99 -20.69 -11.03 -0.37
N GLU A 100 -21.96 -10.89 -0.73
CA GLU A 100 -22.58 -11.74 -1.72
C GLU A 100 -22.18 -11.23 -3.11
N PHE A 101 -21.38 -12.03 -3.82
CA PHE A 101 -21.02 -11.73 -5.19
C PHE A 101 -22.10 -12.27 -6.14
N VAL A 102 -22.73 -11.36 -6.89
CA VAL A 102 -23.65 -11.71 -7.97
C VAL A 102 -23.12 -11.08 -9.26
N PRO A 103 -22.72 -11.87 -10.27
CA PRO A 103 -22.27 -11.32 -11.55
C PRO A 103 -23.40 -10.56 -12.23
N ARG A 104 -23.07 -9.55 -13.06
CA ARG A 104 -24.08 -8.87 -13.86
C ARG A 104 -24.69 -9.85 -14.87
N LYS A 105 -25.90 -9.54 -15.34
CA LYS A 105 -26.56 -10.32 -16.38
C LYS A 105 -25.62 -10.44 -17.59
N ASP A 106 -25.40 -11.67 -18.04
CA ASP A 106 -24.55 -12.02 -19.18
C ASP A 106 -23.05 -11.68 -19.03
N GLU A 107 -22.55 -11.39 -17.81
CA GLU A 107 -21.14 -11.13 -17.52
C GLU A 107 -20.45 -12.43 -17.03
N PRO A 108 -19.45 -12.97 -17.76
CA PRO A 108 -18.65 -14.09 -17.26
C PRO A 108 -17.95 -13.74 -15.95
N VAL A 109 -17.85 -14.68 -15.01
CA VAL A 109 -17.21 -14.46 -13.70
C VAL A 109 -15.79 -13.88 -13.82
N ALA A 110 -15.01 -14.38 -14.79
CA ALA A 110 -13.65 -13.87 -15.06
C ALA A 110 -13.66 -12.40 -15.49
N ALA A 111 -14.65 -11.97 -16.29
CA ALA A 111 -14.81 -10.59 -16.71
C ALA A 111 -15.22 -9.69 -15.54
N ALA A 112 -16.12 -10.18 -14.67
CA ALA A 112 -16.51 -9.46 -13.46
C ALA A 112 -15.33 -9.24 -12.49
N ILE A 113 -14.48 -10.25 -12.29
CA ILE A 113 -13.26 -10.12 -11.48
C ILE A 113 -12.29 -9.12 -12.12
N LEU A 114 -12.10 -9.16 -13.44
CA LEU A 114 -11.25 -8.20 -14.15
C LEU A 114 -11.77 -6.77 -14.00
N ARG A 115 -13.08 -6.56 -14.07
CA ARG A 115 -13.71 -5.26 -13.81
C ARG A 115 -13.42 -4.77 -12.39
N LEU A 116 -13.61 -5.60 -11.37
CA LEU A 116 -13.30 -5.24 -9.98
C LEU A 116 -11.82 -4.86 -9.81
N ARG A 117 -10.91 -5.60 -10.46
CA ARG A 117 -9.47 -5.29 -10.44
C ARG A 117 -9.15 -3.93 -11.07
N ASN A 118 -9.82 -3.59 -12.16
CA ASN A 118 -9.65 -2.28 -12.81
C ASN A 118 -10.20 -1.15 -11.94
N GLU A 119 -11.35 -1.36 -11.26
CA GLU A 119 -11.91 -0.40 -10.31
C GLU A 119 -10.96 -0.19 -9.11
N ILE A 120 -10.38 -1.26 -8.56
CA ILE A 120 -9.37 -1.20 -7.50
C ILE A 120 -8.12 -0.44 -7.97
N ALA A 121 -7.63 -0.71 -9.19
CA ALA A 121 -6.48 0.00 -9.75
C ALA A 121 -6.75 1.50 -9.92
N SER A 122 -7.96 1.87 -10.36
CA SER A 122 -8.38 3.28 -10.45
C SER A 122 -8.40 3.97 -9.08
N LEU A 123 -8.88 3.28 -8.03
CA LEU A 123 -8.84 3.80 -6.66
C LEU A 123 -7.41 3.93 -6.12
N ASP A 124 -6.49 3.04 -6.49
CA ASP A 124 -5.07 3.18 -6.12
C ASP A 124 -4.43 4.41 -6.79
N ASP A 125 -4.75 4.68 -8.06
CA ASP A 125 -4.30 5.91 -8.73
C ASP A 125 -4.91 7.18 -8.10
N GLU A 126 -6.18 7.14 -7.68
CA GLU A 126 -6.78 8.20 -6.87
C GLU A 126 -6.10 8.37 -5.52
N LEU A 127 -5.76 7.27 -4.84
CA LEU A 127 -5.06 7.29 -3.57
C LEU A 127 -3.67 7.93 -3.71
N ARG A 128 -2.94 7.58 -4.77
CA ARG A 128 -1.64 8.20 -5.10
C ARG A 128 -1.78 9.69 -5.38
N ARG A 129 -2.82 10.10 -6.12
CA ARG A 129 -3.12 11.52 -6.36
C ARG A 129 -3.46 12.27 -5.07
N ALA A 130 -4.34 11.73 -4.23
CA ALA A 130 -4.71 12.31 -2.95
C ALA A 130 -3.51 12.43 -2.00
N ASN A 131 -2.62 11.45 -1.96
CA ASN A 131 -1.40 11.51 -1.15
C ASN A 131 -0.39 12.56 -1.64
N ARG A 132 -0.38 12.86 -2.94
CA ARG A 132 0.45 13.92 -3.55
C ARG A 132 -0.18 15.31 -3.48
N ALA A 133 -1.42 15.43 -3.00
CA ALA A 133 -2.09 16.71 -2.81
C ALA A 133 -1.25 17.66 -1.94
N VAL A 134 -1.06 18.88 -2.44
CA VAL A 134 -0.33 19.98 -1.79
C VAL A 134 -1.29 20.72 -0.84
N PRO A 135 -0.81 21.29 0.29
CA PRO A 135 -1.65 22.12 1.14
C PRO A 135 -2.27 23.32 0.39
N THR A 136 -3.51 23.68 0.73
CA THR A 136 -4.17 24.89 0.19
C THR A 136 -3.36 26.15 0.45
N ARG A 137 -3.61 27.21 -0.34
CA ARG A 137 -2.96 28.51 -0.13
C ARG A 137 -3.13 29.01 1.31
N ALA A 138 -4.33 28.87 1.88
CA ALA A 138 -4.62 29.23 3.27
C ALA A 138 -3.74 28.45 4.27
N CYS A 139 -3.65 27.12 4.13
CA CYS A 139 -2.78 26.30 4.97
C CYS A 139 -1.29 26.66 4.82
N ARG A 140 -0.84 26.98 3.60
CA ARG A 140 0.54 27.44 3.35
C ARG A 140 0.84 28.77 4.06
N ARG A 141 -0.09 29.73 4.05
CA ARG A 141 0.04 30.98 4.80
C ARG A 141 0.07 30.74 6.30
N GLU A 142 -0.76 29.85 6.82
CA GLU A 142 -0.74 29.52 8.25
C GLU A 142 0.57 28.83 8.65
N ALA A 143 1.08 27.91 7.82
CA ALA A 143 2.38 27.27 8.03
C ALA A 143 3.53 28.28 7.99
N ALA A 144 3.50 29.24 7.06
CA ALA A 144 4.49 30.32 7.00
C ALA A 144 4.45 31.21 8.24
N LYS A 145 3.26 31.52 8.77
CA LYS A 145 3.13 32.26 10.04
C LYS A 145 3.74 31.49 11.20
N ARG A 146 3.35 30.21 11.37
CA ARG A 146 3.91 29.35 12.43
C ARG A 146 5.42 29.23 12.32
N TYR A 147 5.95 29.13 11.11
CA TYR A 147 7.40 29.09 10.87
C TYR A 147 8.11 30.37 11.32
N VAL A 148 7.57 31.55 10.99
CA VAL A 148 8.15 32.83 11.45
C VAL A 148 8.03 32.97 12.97
N ASP A 149 6.87 32.63 13.55
CA ASP A 149 6.66 32.65 15.00
C ASP A 149 7.67 31.73 15.73
N ASP A 150 7.91 30.52 15.19
CA ASP A 150 8.90 29.57 15.71
C ASP A 150 10.34 30.09 15.60
N LEU A 151 10.69 30.77 14.50
CA LEU A 151 12.03 31.36 14.31
C LEU A 151 12.31 32.46 15.34
N VAL A 152 11.33 33.33 15.61
CA VAL A 152 11.45 34.38 16.63
C VAL A 152 11.69 33.78 18.01
N LEU A 153 10.97 32.70 18.34
CA LEU A 153 11.07 32.05 19.65
C LEU A 153 12.38 31.27 19.83
N ARG A 154 12.82 30.54 18.81
CA ARG A 154 13.93 29.58 18.90
C ARG A 154 15.30 30.18 18.59
N SER A 155 15.36 31.32 17.91
CA SER A 155 16.62 31.88 17.42
C SER A 155 16.84 33.33 17.84
N PRO A 156 16.79 33.66 19.15
CA PRO A 156 17.23 34.96 19.61
C PRO A 156 18.73 35.12 19.30
N PRO A 157 19.19 36.32 18.90
CA PRO A 157 20.59 36.55 18.64
C PRO A 157 21.42 36.30 19.89
N LYS A 158 22.51 35.56 19.74
CA LYS A 158 23.55 35.46 20.76
C LYS A 158 24.43 36.69 20.67
N VAL A 159 24.29 37.57 21.64
CA VAL A 159 25.15 38.75 21.79
C VAL A 159 26.29 38.38 22.74
N ALA A 160 27.52 38.45 22.24
CA ALA A 160 28.73 38.23 23.04
C ALA A 160 29.62 39.46 23.02
N SER A 161 30.16 39.79 24.19
CA SER A 161 31.19 40.83 24.36
C SER A 161 32.40 40.18 25.01
N SER A 162 33.55 40.27 24.34
CA SER A 162 34.82 39.71 24.82
C SER A 162 35.50 40.68 25.79
N LYS A 163 36.28 40.13 26.74
CA LYS A 163 37.14 40.92 27.66
C LYS A 163 38.14 41.83 26.92
N TYR A 164 38.42 41.57 25.65
CA TYR A 164 39.30 42.38 24.78
C TYR A 164 38.55 43.38 23.90
N GLY A 165 37.28 43.71 24.21
CA GLY A 165 36.51 44.73 23.50
C GLY A 165 35.89 44.29 22.17
N LYS A 166 35.89 42.98 21.85
CA LYS A 166 35.21 42.46 20.65
C LYS A 166 33.72 42.27 20.93
N PHE A 167 32.87 42.92 20.16
CA PHE A 167 31.42 42.74 20.16
C PHE A 167 31.01 41.86 18.98
N SER A 168 30.17 40.85 19.21
CA SER A 168 29.64 39.99 18.14
C SER A 168 28.18 39.64 18.40
N VAL A 169 27.38 39.66 17.33
CA VAL A 169 26.00 39.19 17.31
C VAL A 169 25.93 38.01 16.35
N ASP A 170 25.45 36.88 16.84
CA ASP A 170 25.36 35.66 16.06
C ASP A 170 23.94 35.08 16.06
N PHE A 171 23.48 34.68 14.87
CA PHE A 171 22.20 34.01 14.62
C PHE A 171 22.45 32.52 14.29
N THR A 172 23.32 31.86 15.05
CA THR A 172 23.57 30.43 14.92
C THR A 172 22.50 29.62 15.63
N ASP A 173 21.97 28.63 14.92
CA ASP A 173 21.10 27.61 15.50
C ASP A 173 21.91 26.78 16.53
N ALA A 174 21.38 26.64 17.74
CA ALA A 174 22.06 25.98 18.85
C ALA A 174 22.37 24.49 18.60
N GLY A 175 21.78 23.88 17.57
CA GLY A 175 22.04 22.49 17.15
C GLY A 175 22.78 22.32 15.82
N SER A 176 23.16 23.42 15.13
CA SER A 176 23.82 23.32 13.83
C SER A 176 25.34 23.20 13.98
N PHE A 177 25.93 22.13 13.44
CA PHE A 177 27.38 21.96 13.32
C PHE A 177 28.00 22.88 12.25
N THR A 178 27.18 23.67 11.54
CA THR A 178 27.64 24.61 10.52
C THR A 178 27.57 26.05 11.03
N VAL A 179 28.66 26.80 10.87
CA VAL A 179 28.79 28.21 11.29
C VAL A 179 28.07 29.16 10.31
N LYS A 180 27.10 28.67 9.53
CA LYS A 180 26.38 29.51 8.58
C LYS A 180 25.33 30.31 9.33
N ALA A 181 25.39 31.63 9.17
CA ALA A 181 24.38 32.53 9.73
C ALA A 181 22.98 32.16 9.20
N ASN A 182 22.03 31.98 10.12
CA ASN A 182 20.64 31.73 9.74
C ASN A 182 19.98 33.06 9.34
N VAL A 183 20.08 33.42 8.07
CA VAL A 183 19.53 34.68 7.53
C VAL A 183 18.02 34.78 7.77
N ALA A 184 17.29 33.67 7.69
CA ALA A 184 15.86 33.65 7.95
C ALA A 184 15.55 33.98 9.43
N ALA A 185 16.34 33.46 10.37
CA ALA A 185 16.21 33.82 11.79
C ALA A 185 16.50 35.30 12.03
N ALA A 186 17.55 35.86 11.39
CA ALA A 186 17.86 37.28 11.51
C ALA A 186 16.73 38.17 10.97
N LEU A 187 16.15 37.83 9.82
CA LEU A 187 15.01 38.55 9.24
C LEU A 187 13.75 38.42 10.08
N ALA A 188 13.47 37.23 10.60
CA ALA A 188 12.33 36.99 11.50
C ALA A 188 12.49 37.76 12.82
N PHE A 189 13.69 37.85 13.38
CA PHE A 189 13.96 38.60 14.61
C PHE A 189 13.84 40.12 14.44
N LEU A 190 14.39 40.66 13.34
CA LEU A 190 14.43 42.11 13.12
C LEU A 190 13.09 42.67 12.64
N GLU A 191 12.44 41.99 11.69
CA GLU A 191 11.28 42.51 10.95
C GLU A 191 10.28 41.37 10.64
N PRO A 192 9.69 40.72 11.67
CA PRO A 192 8.85 39.53 11.50
C PRO A 192 7.64 39.79 10.60
N GLU A 193 7.00 40.95 10.74
CA GLU A 193 5.82 41.32 9.95
C GLU A 193 6.14 41.52 8.48
N LYS A 194 7.25 42.22 8.16
CA LYS A 194 7.67 42.43 6.76
C LYS A 194 8.11 41.13 6.12
N PHE A 195 8.82 40.28 6.87
CA PHE A 195 9.24 38.97 6.40
C PHE A 195 8.03 38.07 6.11
N LEU A 196 7.06 37.99 7.02
CA LEU A 196 5.82 37.25 6.82
C LEU A 196 5.00 37.79 5.65
N LYS A 197 4.88 39.12 5.52
CA LYS A 197 4.21 39.77 4.38
C LYS A 197 4.86 39.39 3.05
N ARG A 198 6.20 39.30 3.00
CA ARG A 198 6.92 38.87 1.80
C ARG A 198 6.68 37.39 1.49
N LEU A 199 6.65 36.52 2.51
CA LEU A 199 6.29 35.10 2.32
C LEU A 199 4.86 34.94 1.79
N TYR A 200 3.90 35.72 2.29
CA TYR A 200 2.53 35.70 1.78
C TYR A 200 2.47 36.12 0.32
N ALA A 201 3.16 37.19 -0.07
CA ALA A 201 3.22 37.60 -1.47
C ALA A 201 3.78 36.49 -2.38
N LEU A 202 4.82 35.76 -1.95
CA LEU A 202 5.37 34.63 -2.70
C LEU A 202 4.39 33.45 -2.79
N ILE A 203 3.63 33.19 -1.72
CA ILE A 203 2.60 32.13 -1.69
C ILE A 203 1.42 32.49 -2.61
N ASP A 204 1.09 33.76 -2.69
CA ASP A 204 -0.03 34.28 -3.49
C ASP A 204 0.28 34.29 -4.99
N ASP A 205 1.52 34.65 -5.34
CA ASP A 205 2.04 34.62 -6.71
C ASP A 205 2.17 33.19 -7.27
N ALA A 206 2.40 32.21 -6.39
CA ALA A 206 2.43 30.82 -6.79
C ALA A 206 1.03 30.33 -7.24
N PRO A 207 0.93 29.67 -8.42
CA PRO A 207 -0.34 29.10 -8.88
C PRO A 207 -0.85 28.06 -7.87
N GLU A 208 -2.17 28.04 -7.64
CA GLU A 208 -2.78 27.05 -6.76
C GLU A 208 -2.92 25.72 -7.53
N PRO A 209 -2.32 24.63 -7.04
CA PRO A 209 -2.46 23.33 -7.70
C PRO A 209 -3.93 22.88 -7.71
N GLU A 210 -4.37 22.22 -8.80
CA GLU A 210 -5.75 21.72 -8.93
C GLU A 210 -6.18 20.78 -7.80
N LEU A 211 -5.21 20.04 -7.22
CA LEU A 211 -5.43 19.09 -6.13
C LEU A 211 -5.00 19.64 -4.77
N ALA A 212 -5.15 20.94 -4.53
CA ALA A 212 -4.85 21.53 -3.24
C ALA A 212 -5.89 21.11 -2.18
N LEU A 213 -5.46 20.47 -1.09
CA LEU A 213 -6.34 19.99 -0.02
C LEU A 213 -5.84 20.45 1.35
N THR A 214 -6.76 20.66 2.29
CA THR A 214 -6.39 20.83 3.69
C THR A 214 -5.89 19.50 4.27
N ALA A 215 -5.17 19.52 5.39
CA ALA A 215 -4.71 18.28 6.03
C ALA A 215 -5.88 17.38 6.46
N THR A 216 -6.98 17.98 6.93
CA THR A 216 -8.21 17.28 7.32
C THR A 216 -8.91 16.67 6.11
N ASP A 217 -9.08 17.42 5.02
CA ASP A 217 -9.75 16.92 3.81
C ASP A 217 -8.93 15.84 3.13
N LYS A 218 -7.60 15.99 3.09
CA LYS A 218 -6.68 14.97 2.60
C LYS A 218 -6.82 13.68 3.41
N ALA A 219 -6.84 13.76 4.75
CA ALA A 219 -7.01 12.60 5.60
C ALA A 219 -8.38 11.94 5.40
N ALA A 220 -9.46 12.73 5.31
CA ALA A 220 -10.81 12.23 5.06
C ALA A 220 -10.91 11.55 3.69
N ARG A 221 -10.35 12.17 2.62
CA ARG A 221 -10.36 11.61 1.27
C ARG A 221 -9.56 10.31 1.19
N VAL A 222 -8.38 10.26 1.80
CA VAL A 222 -7.56 9.04 1.87
C VAL A 222 -8.28 7.92 2.62
N ALA A 223 -8.93 8.24 3.75
CA ALA A 223 -9.71 7.27 4.52
C ALA A 223 -10.91 6.74 3.72
N ALA A 224 -11.64 7.61 3.02
CA ALA A 224 -12.76 7.25 2.17
C ALA A 224 -12.33 6.33 1.01
N ILE A 225 -11.25 6.68 0.29
CA ILE A 225 -10.71 5.85 -0.80
C ILE A 225 -10.28 4.48 -0.28
N ARG A 226 -9.57 4.41 0.85
CA ARG A 226 -9.14 3.14 1.46
C ARG A 226 -10.32 2.28 1.89
N SER A 227 -11.37 2.90 2.44
CA SER A 227 -12.59 2.18 2.83
C SER A 227 -13.28 1.58 1.61
N GLU A 228 -13.42 2.34 0.52
CA GLU A 228 -14.05 1.85 -0.70
C GLU A 228 -13.21 0.77 -1.39
N MET A 229 -11.89 0.96 -1.45
CA MET A 229 -10.96 -0.03 -1.97
C MET A 229 -11.09 -1.36 -1.20
N LEU A 230 -11.15 -1.32 0.15
CA LEU A 230 -11.33 -2.53 0.95
C LEU A 230 -12.66 -3.25 0.63
N LYS A 231 -13.76 -2.51 0.40
CA LYS A 231 -15.04 -3.13 0.01
C LYS A 231 -14.93 -3.85 -1.32
N LEU A 232 -14.32 -3.22 -2.32
CA LEU A 232 -14.10 -3.83 -3.64
C LEU A 232 -13.17 -5.06 -3.54
N GLU A 233 -12.17 -5.03 -2.67
CA GLU A 233 -11.28 -6.18 -2.44
C GLU A 233 -12.00 -7.35 -1.75
N VAL A 234 -12.90 -7.07 -0.80
CA VAL A 234 -13.75 -8.10 -0.18
C VAL A 234 -14.69 -8.71 -1.24
N LEU A 235 -15.23 -7.88 -2.14
CA LEU A 235 -16.09 -8.34 -3.23
C LEU A 235 -15.30 -9.13 -4.30
N GLU A 236 -14.06 -8.74 -4.61
CA GLU A 236 -13.14 -9.50 -5.46
C GLU A 236 -12.89 -10.89 -4.87
N GLU A 237 -12.61 -10.97 -3.57
CA GLU A 237 -12.37 -12.26 -2.90
C GLU A 237 -13.61 -13.14 -2.91
N ALA A 238 -14.80 -12.58 -2.67
CA ALA A 238 -16.07 -13.32 -2.80
C ALA A 238 -16.28 -13.84 -4.23
N ALA A 239 -15.93 -13.05 -5.25
CA ALA A 239 -15.99 -13.48 -6.65
C ALA A 239 -15.00 -14.60 -6.98
N ILE A 240 -13.81 -14.61 -6.37
CA ILE A 240 -12.81 -15.68 -6.52
C ILE A 240 -13.29 -16.97 -5.84
N GLU A 241 -13.89 -16.88 -4.66
CA GLU A 241 -14.51 -18.02 -3.99
C GLU A 241 -15.67 -18.59 -4.81
N PHE A 242 -16.51 -17.72 -5.39
CA PHE A 242 -17.58 -18.13 -6.31
C PHE A 242 -17.02 -18.81 -7.57
N ALA A 243 -15.96 -18.27 -8.18
CA ALA A 243 -15.30 -18.89 -9.33
C ALA A 243 -14.77 -20.30 -9.00
N ALA A 244 -14.17 -20.46 -7.81
CA ALA A 244 -13.68 -21.77 -7.36
C ALA A 244 -14.82 -22.78 -7.16
N TYR A 245 -15.99 -22.35 -6.67
CA TYR A 245 -17.19 -23.19 -6.58
C TYR A 245 -17.67 -23.66 -7.97
N GLU A 246 -17.63 -22.78 -8.96
CA GLU A 246 -17.93 -23.07 -10.38
C GLU A 246 -16.77 -23.80 -11.11
N GLN A 247 -15.74 -24.25 -10.39
CA GLN A 247 -14.55 -24.93 -10.93
C GLN A 247 -13.71 -24.07 -11.89
N ILE A 248 -13.91 -22.74 -11.89
CA ILE A 248 -13.12 -21.79 -12.67
C ILE A 248 -11.91 -21.38 -11.83
N GLN A 249 -10.71 -21.73 -12.31
CA GLN A 249 -9.46 -21.39 -11.62
C GLN A 249 -9.09 -19.93 -11.90
N ILE A 250 -9.22 -19.08 -10.87
CA ILE A 250 -8.77 -17.69 -10.91
C ILE A 250 -7.66 -17.48 -9.88
N THR A 251 -6.49 -17.04 -10.35
CA THR A 251 -5.36 -16.72 -9.48
C THR A 251 -5.63 -15.43 -8.70
N ARG A 252 -5.47 -15.46 -7.38
CA ARG A 252 -5.52 -14.28 -6.49
C ARG A 252 -4.39 -13.31 -6.81
N ARG A 253 -4.59 -12.01 -6.54
CA ARG A 253 -3.51 -11.01 -6.70
C ARG A 253 -2.44 -11.24 -5.62
N PRO A 254 -1.14 -11.18 -5.96
CA PRO A 254 -0.05 -11.42 -5.01
C PRO A 254 0.01 -10.38 -3.88
N PHE A 255 -0.48 -9.17 -4.14
CA PHE A 255 -0.49 -8.05 -3.20
C PHE A 255 -1.90 -7.67 -2.71
N ALA A 256 -2.84 -8.62 -2.77
CA ALA A 256 -4.20 -8.40 -2.26
C ALA A 256 -4.17 -8.03 -0.78
N ASN A 257 -5.12 -7.19 -0.35
CA ASN A 257 -5.20 -6.76 1.03
C ASN A 257 -5.48 -7.93 1.98
N PRO A 258 -4.62 -8.18 2.99
CA PRO A 258 -4.79 -9.28 3.94
C PRO A 258 -6.14 -9.28 4.66
N LEU A 259 -6.73 -8.11 4.94
CA LEU A 259 -8.04 -8.01 5.59
C LEU A 259 -9.15 -8.57 4.71
N ALA A 260 -9.12 -8.25 3.41
CA ALA A 260 -10.08 -8.77 2.44
C ALA A 260 -9.91 -10.28 2.23
N VAL A 261 -8.67 -10.71 2.02
CA VAL A 261 -8.32 -12.13 1.81
C VAL A 261 -8.70 -12.97 3.01
N LEU A 262 -8.51 -12.50 4.24
CA LEU A 262 -8.89 -13.24 5.45
C LEU A 262 -10.34 -13.00 5.90
N SER A 263 -11.10 -12.20 5.16
CA SER A 263 -12.49 -11.83 5.47
C SER A 263 -12.66 -11.30 6.90
N CYS A 264 -11.75 -10.42 7.32
CA CYS A 264 -11.72 -9.85 8.66
C CYS A 264 -11.56 -8.32 8.64
N THR A 265 -11.89 -7.69 9.78
CA THR A 265 -11.76 -6.25 10.00
C THR A 265 -10.95 -5.98 11.27
N LEU A 266 -10.27 -4.84 11.30
CA LEU A 266 -9.51 -4.40 12.46
C LEU A 266 -10.38 -3.51 13.34
N ARG A 267 -10.56 -3.88 14.61
CA ARG A 267 -11.16 -3.03 15.65
C ARG A 267 -10.10 -2.59 16.66
N SER A 268 -10.19 -1.34 17.12
CA SER A 268 -9.39 -0.89 18.26
C SER A 268 -10.01 -1.42 19.55
N LYS A 269 -9.18 -1.80 20.53
CA LYS A 269 -9.62 -2.32 21.82
C LYS A 269 -10.55 -1.37 22.60
N GLN A 270 -10.44 -0.06 22.36
CA GLN A 270 -11.32 0.96 22.96
C GLN A 270 -12.76 0.90 22.42
N ALA A 271 -12.96 0.41 21.19
CA ALA A 271 -14.29 0.28 20.59
C ALA A 271 -15.04 -0.99 21.04
N THR A 272 -14.38 -1.94 21.71
CA THR A 272 -14.98 -3.20 22.18
C THR A 272 -15.42 -3.16 23.64
N ALA A 273 -15.14 -2.07 24.37
CA ALA A 273 -15.46 -1.90 25.79
C ALA A 273 -16.66 -0.95 26.03
N ALA A 274 -17.33 -0.51 24.96
CA ALA A 274 -18.58 0.25 24.98
C ALA A 274 -19.69 -0.64 24.41
#